data_AF-A0A316EJD9-F1
#
_entry.id   AF-A0A316EJD9-F1
#
_cell.length_a   1.000
_cell.length_b   1.000
_cell.length_c   1.000
_cell.angle_alpha   90.00
_cell.angle_beta   90.00
_cell.angle_gamma   90.00
#
_symmetry.space_group_name_H-M   'P 1'
#
loop_
_entity.id
_entity.type
_entity.pdbx_description
1 polymer ?
#
loop_
_entity_poly.entity_id
_entity_poly.type
_entity_poly.pdbx_seq_one_letter_code
_entity_poly.pdbx_strand_id
1 'polypeptide(L)' 'MNTNPIITAKNAYEARLGVNFSPNEETLTRLGFKKKRLTRILSGKTTKPLTATEAKGLAEMLNVPVSQII' A
#
# COMPACT_ATOMS: atom_id res chain seq x y z
N MET A 1 -12.35 7.23 -14.58
CA MET A 1 -12.20 6.40 -13.36
C MET A 1 -10.79 6.64 -12.85
N ASN A 2 -10.61 7.42 -11.78
CA ASN A 2 -9.28 7.65 -11.19
C ASN A 2 -8.90 6.40 -10.40
N THR A 3 -8.37 5.41 -11.08
CA THR A 3 -7.91 4.16 -10.46
C THR A 3 -6.63 4.48 -9.71
N ASN A 4 -6.73 4.57 -8.38
CA ASN A 4 -5.57 4.87 -7.55
C ASN A 4 -4.54 3.74 -7.74
N PRO A 5 -3.29 4.04 -8.16
CA PRO A 5 -2.28 3.04 -8.51
C PRO A 5 -2.04 2.02 -7.38
N ILE A 6 -2.16 2.47 -6.13
CA ILE A 6 -2.04 1.66 -4.93
C ILE A 6 -3.17 0.61 -4.82
N ILE A 7 -4.39 0.98 -5.18
CA ILE A 7 -5.54 0.06 -5.18
C ILE A 7 -5.35 -0.99 -6.28
N THR A 8 -4.87 -0.58 -7.46
CA THR A 8 -4.55 -1.51 -8.55
C THR A 8 -3.48 -2.50 -8.12
N ALA A 9 -2.39 -2.03 -7.51
CA ALA A 9 -1.31 -2.88 -7.01
C ALA A 9 -1.79 -3.84 -5.90
N LYS A 10 -2.61 -3.35 -4.95
CA LYS A 10 -3.27 -4.17 -3.93
C LYS A 10 -4.10 -5.28 -4.55
N ASN A 11 -5.01 -4.93 -5.46
CA ASN A 11 -5.88 -5.91 -6.09
C ASN A 11 -5.09 -6.94 -6.90
N ALA A 12 -4.02 -6.52 -7.59
CA ALA A 12 -3.14 -7.43 -8.33
C ALA A 12 -2.39 -8.38 -7.39
N TYR A 13 -1.93 -7.90 -6.23
CA TYR A 13 -1.30 -8.71 -5.19
C TYR A 13 -2.29 -9.74 -4.60
N GLU A 14 -3.48 -9.29 -4.22
CA GLU A 14 -4.53 -10.17 -3.68
C GLU A 14 -4.97 -11.22 -4.70
N ALA A 15 -5.12 -10.84 -5.98
CA ALA A 15 -5.45 -11.77 -7.06
C ALA A 15 -4.33 -12.78 -7.34
N ARG A 16 -3.06 -12.37 -7.19
CA ARG A 16 -1.90 -13.27 -7.40
C ARG A 16 -1.73 -14.28 -6.28
N LEU A 17 -1.91 -13.86 -5.04
CA LEU A 17 -1.68 -14.71 -3.87
C LEU A 17 -2.96 -15.41 -3.38
N GLY A 18 -4.13 -14.98 -3.83
CA GLY A 18 -5.42 -15.49 -3.35
C GLY A 18 -5.69 -15.15 -1.89
N VAL A 19 -5.00 -14.15 -1.33
CA VAL A 19 -5.11 -13.72 0.07
C VAL A 19 -5.46 -12.25 0.15
N ASN A 20 -6.18 -11.87 1.21
CA ASN A 20 -6.45 -10.46 1.49
C ASN A 20 -5.18 -9.76 2.00
N PHE A 21 -4.89 -8.58 1.46
CA PHE A 21 -3.79 -7.74 1.89
C PHE A 21 -4.12 -7.12 3.25
N SER A 22 -3.73 -7.82 4.31
CA SER A 22 -3.87 -7.39 5.70
C SER A 22 -2.51 -7.43 6.38
N PRO A 23 -1.77 -6.31 6.36
CA PRO A 23 -0.49 -6.28 7.03
C PRO A 23 -0.61 -6.17 8.55
N ASN A 24 0.25 -6.91 9.23
CA ASN A 24 0.30 -6.95 10.68
C ASN A 24 0.92 -5.67 11.26
N GLU A 25 0.57 -5.38 12.52
CA GLU A 25 0.99 -4.15 13.20
C GLU A 25 2.52 -4.03 13.34
N GLU A 26 3.21 -5.17 13.44
CA GLU A 26 4.66 -5.25 13.45
C GLU A 26 5.28 -4.83 12.10
N THR A 27 4.72 -5.32 10.98
CA THR A 27 5.15 -4.94 9.63
C THR A 27 4.94 -3.44 9.40
N LEU A 28 3.81 -2.90 9.87
CA LEU A 28 3.53 -1.46 9.79
C LEU A 28 4.52 -0.65 10.60
N THR A 29 4.81 -1.08 11.83
CA THR A 29 5.76 -0.41 12.71
C THR A 29 7.17 -0.41 12.11
N ARG A 30 7.61 -1.55 11.57
CA ARG A 30 8.91 -1.70 10.89
C ARG A 30 9.05 -0.77 9.68
N LEU A 31 7.95 -0.52 8.97
CA LEU A 31 7.90 0.36 7.81
C LEU A 31 7.59 1.82 8.15
N GLY A 32 7.48 2.16 9.44
CA GLY A 32 7.14 3.51 9.89
C GLY A 32 5.69 3.92 9.57
N PHE A 33 4.82 2.96 9.27
CA PHE A 33 3.44 3.17 8.91
C PHE A 33 2.51 3.16 10.13
N LYS A 34 1.62 4.16 10.20
CA LYS A 34 0.47 4.08 11.12
C LYS A 34 -0.65 3.30 10.43
N LYS A 35 -1.23 2.31 11.11
CA LYS A 35 -2.37 1.50 10.64
C LYS A 35 -3.50 2.35 10.05
N LYS A 36 -3.94 3.39 10.77
CA LYS A 36 -4.96 4.36 10.29
C LYS A 36 -4.57 5.05 8.98
N ARG A 37 -3.27 5.35 8.80
CA ARG A 37 -2.77 6.02 7.59
C ARG A 37 -2.74 5.04 6.42
N LEU A 38 -2.25 3.82 6.64
CA LEU A 38 -2.32 2.77 5.62
C LEU A 38 -3.76 2.53 5.15
N THR A 39 -4.72 2.36 6.06
CA THR A 39 -6.12 2.12 5.67
C THR A 39 -6.68 3.24 4.80
N ARG A 40 -6.35 4.51 5.08
CA ARG A 40 -6.77 5.63 4.22
C ARG A 40 -6.14 5.58 2.84
N ILE A 41 -4.86 5.21 2.77
CA ILE A 41 -4.11 5.06 1.53
C ILE A 41 -4.71 3.94 0.68
N LEU A 42 -4.92 2.76 1.26
CA LEU A 42 -5.54 1.61 0.59
C LEU A 42 -7.00 1.86 0.21
N SER A 43 -7.69 2.74 0.94
CA SER A 43 -9.06 3.16 0.58
C SER A 43 -9.10 4.28 -0.47
N GLY A 44 -7.94 4.76 -0.94
CA GLY A 44 -7.86 5.90 -1.87
C GLY A 44 -8.35 7.23 -1.30
N LYS A 45 -8.57 7.32 0.02
CA LYS A 45 -9.08 8.51 0.73
C LYS A 45 -7.96 9.44 1.21
N THR A 46 -6.73 9.20 0.77
CA THR A 46 -5.58 9.97 1.18
C THR A 46 -5.40 11.18 0.27
N THR A 47 -5.47 12.38 0.85
CA THR A 47 -5.18 13.67 0.21
C THR A 47 -3.72 14.12 0.37
N LYS A 48 -2.89 13.37 1.12
CA LYS A 48 -1.48 13.68 1.36
C LYS A 48 -0.58 12.76 0.50
N PRO A 49 0.45 13.28 -0.16
CA PRO A 49 1.39 12.44 -0.90
C PRO A 49 2.04 11.40 0.03
N LEU A 50 2.32 10.23 -0.54
CA LEU A 50 3.12 9.20 0.11
C LEU A 50 4.53 9.74 0.35
N THR A 51 5.06 9.52 1.55
CA THR A 51 6.49 9.74 1.78
C THR A 51 7.31 8.66 1.08
N ALA A 52 8.58 8.93 0.77
CA ALA A 52 9.45 7.96 0.10
C ALA A 52 9.54 6.63 0.87
N THR A 53 9.60 6.67 2.21
CA THR A 53 9.61 5.50 3.08
C THR A 53 8.30 4.72 2.99
N GLU A 54 7.16 5.42 2.96
CA GLU A 54 5.84 4.80 2.82
C GLU A 54 5.64 4.16 1.44
N ALA A 55 6.03 4.86 0.38
CA ALA A 55 5.96 4.33 -0.98
C ALA A 55 6.84 3.09 -1.11
N LYS A 56 8.07 3.13 -0.59
CA LYS A 56 8.98 1.97 -0.61
C LYS A 56 8.44 0.79 0.21
N GLY A 57 7.92 1.04 1.41
CA GLY A 57 7.33 -0.01 2.24
C GLY A 57 6.12 -0.67 1.57
N LEU A 58 5.22 0.11 0.98
CA LEU A 58 4.10 -0.41 0.20
C LEU A 58 4.56 -1.22 -1.01
N ALA A 59 5.61 -0.76 -1.71
CA ALA A 59 6.21 -1.46 -2.85
C ALA A 59 6.69 -2.85 -2.47
N GLU A 60 7.47 -2.92 -1.38
CA GLU A 60 8.01 -4.18 -0.87
C GLU A 60 6.90 -5.13 -0.42
N MET A 61 5.87 -4.61 0.25
CA MET A 61 4.75 -5.43 0.72
C MET A 61 3.88 -5.96 -0.41
N LEU A 62 3.60 -5.12 -1.41
CA LEU A 62 2.79 -5.47 -2.57
C LEU A 62 3.60 -6.18 -3.66
N ASN A 63 4.90 -6.38 -3.44
CA ASN A 63 5.84 -6.97 -4.39
C ASN A 63 5.71 -6.32 -5.79
N VAL A 64 5.68 -4.99 -5.81
CA VAL A 64 5.62 -4.18 -7.03
C VAL A 64 6.69 -3.08 -6.97
N PRO A 65 7.17 -2.60 -8.12
CA PRO A 65 8.10 -1.48 -8.13
C PRO A 65 7.43 -0.20 -7.61
N VAL A 66 8.23 0.65 -6.94
CA VAL A 66 7.77 1.94 -6.40
C VAL A 66 7.14 2.81 -7.50
N SER A 67 7.59 2.71 -8.75
CA SER A 67 6.99 3.43 -9.88
C SER A 67 5.52 3.08 -10.18
N GLN A 68 5.00 1.96 -9.66
CA GLN A 68 3.60 1.56 -9.84
C GLN A 68 2.67 2.07 -8.74
N ILE A 69 3.18 2.85 -7.78
CA ILE A 69 2.43 3.28 -6.58
C ILE A 69 2.54 4.79 -6.30
N ILE A 70 3.45 5.50 -6.97
CA ILE A 70 3.57 6.98 -6.98
C ILE A 70 2.99 7.57 -8.26
#